data_AF-A0AAJ0RJ65-F1
#
_entry.id   AF-A0AAJ0RJ65-F1
#
_cell.length_a   1.000
_cell.length_b   1.000
_cell.length_c   1.000
_cell.angle_alpha   90.00
_cell.angle_beta   90.00
_cell.angle_gamma   90.00
#
_symmetry.space_group_name_H-M   'P 1'
#
loop_
_entity.id
_entity.type
_entity.pdbx_description
1 polymer ?
#
loop_
_entity_poly.entity_id
_entity_poly.type
_entity_poly.pdbx_seq_one_letter_code
_entity_poly.pdbx_strand_id
1 'polypeptide(L)'
;MSWKENSHVITASISAAAAIAFAIGVYEQALIPTRIASTTNELTETKRRLEKITATNLEEKSQLALLSSELKRTKKQLTDAINSALFQHNNPYPKGAGKVRIGDNANSIVEIYEKERVDTKTPSYYSVTLEGLISGATYYFNEDDNEKIITHILFTLNYIPQDDESDLFLQPLLEEALGQPSELSRESYFFWKTQNTNVFKNSERSYLVMAPGYVPGSWPAKLQDEVINILQTSAR
;
A
#
# COMPACT_ATOMS: atom_id res chain seq x y z
N MET A 1 -87.05 26.78 48.24
CA MET A 1 -86.64 25.66 47.37
C MET A 1 -85.94 24.64 48.23
N SER A 2 -86.54 23.46 48.36
CA SER A 2 -86.09 22.40 49.25
C SER A 2 -85.01 21.58 48.56
N TRP A 3 -83.88 21.34 49.23
CA TRP A 3 -82.82 20.44 48.74
C TRP A 3 -83.33 19.02 48.44
N LYS A 4 -84.53 18.66 48.94
CA LYS A 4 -85.22 17.41 48.59
C LYS A 4 -85.76 17.37 47.15
N GLU A 5 -86.10 18.51 46.54
CA GLU A 5 -86.62 18.56 45.16
C GLU A 5 -85.50 18.42 44.10
N ASN A 6 -84.25 18.72 44.47
CA ASN A 6 -83.06 18.58 43.61
C ASN A 6 -82.15 17.40 44.03
N SER A 7 -82.67 16.46 44.83
CA SER A 7 -81.91 15.30 45.35
C SER A 7 -81.22 14.48 44.25
N HIS A 8 -81.88 14.35 43.09
CA HIS A 8 -81.31 13.68 41.91
C HIS A 8 -80.09 14.42 41.34
N VAL A 9 -80.13 15.76 41.30
CA VAL A 9 -79.02 16.60 40.81
C VAL A 9 -77.85 16.57 41.79
N ILE A 10 -78.12 16.58 43.10
CA ILE A 10 -77.09 16.49 44.14
C ILE A 10 -76.42 15.11 44.12
N THR A 11 -77.20 14.04 44.03
CA THR A 11 -76.68 12.66 43.96
C THR A 11 -75.88 12.43 42.67
N ALA A 12 -76.34 12.96 41.54
CA ALA A 12 -75.60 12.93 40.28
C ALA A 12 -74.28 13.72 40.35
N SER A 13 -74.28 14.88 41.02
CA SER A 13 -73.07 15.71 41.20
C SER A 13 -72.04 15.05 42.11
N ILE A 14 -72.46 14.43 43.21
CA ILE A 14 -71.56 13.68 44.12
C ILE A 14 -71.00 12.44 43.40
N SER A 15 -71.82 11.73 42.65
CA SER A 15 -71.38 10.56 41.87
C SER A 15 -70.40 10.95 40.77
N ALA A 16 -70.64 12.06 40.06
CA ALA A 16 -69.72 12.60 39.07
C ALA A 16 -68.39 13.03 39.70
N ALA A 17 -68.42 13.73 40.83
CA ALA A 17 -67.22 14.13 41.57
C ALA A 17 -66.42 12.91 42.07
N ALA A 18 -67.10 11.87 42.58
CA ALA A 18 -66.47 10.63 43.01
C ALA A 18 -65.84 9.85 41.85
N ALA A 19 -66.50 9.79 40.69
CA ALA A 19 -65.95 9.14 39.50
C ALA A 19 -64.70 9.87 38.98
N ILE A 20 -64.70 11.21 38.97
CA ILE A 20 -63.54 12.02 38.60
C ILE A 20 -62.39 11.81 39.60
N ALA A 21 -62.67 11.85 40.91
CA ALA A 21 -61.67 11.63 41.94
C ALA A 21 -61.05 10.22 41.86
N PHE A 22 -61.86 9.20 41.59
CA PHE A 22 -61.39 7.84 41.36
C PHE A 22 -60.53 7.73 40.10
N ALA A 23 -60.95 8.36 38.98
CA ALA A 23 -60.18 8.38 37.74
C ALA A 23 -58.81 9.08 37.92
N ILE A 24 -58.77 10.19 38.66
CA ILE A 24 -57.53 10.89 39.03
C ILE A 24 -56.67 9.98 39.92
N GLY A 25 -57.26 9.35 40.94
CA GLY A 25 -56.54 8.43 41.83
C GLY A 25 -55.91 7.24 41.09
N VAL A 26 -56.64 6.60 40.17
CA VAL A 26 -56.11 5.52 39.33
C VAL A 26 -55.02 6.04 38.39
N TYR A 27 -55.19 7.24 37.84
CA TYR A 27 -54.21 7.86 36.95
C TYR A 27 -52.89 8.17 37.68
N GLU A 28 -52.95 8.79 38.85
CA GLU A 28 -51.80 9.18 39.66
C GLU A 28 -51.12 8.00 40.36
N GLN A 29 -51.89 7.04 40.89
CA GLN A 29 -51.33 5.95 41.69
C GLN A 29 -50.91 4.73 40.85
N ALA A 30 -51.56 4.48 39.71
CA ALA A 30 -51.28 3.29 38.91
C ALA A 30 -50.67 3.62 37.54
N LEU A 31 -51.27 4.53 36.76
CA LEU A 31 -50.86 4.77 35.37
C LEU A 31 -49.55 5.56 35.26
N ILE A 32 -49.39 6.64 36.02
CA ILE A 32 -48.15 7.45 36.00
C ILE A 32 -46.93 6.61 36.44
N PRO A 33 -46.96 5.92 37.60
CA PRO A 33 -45.81 5.10 38.02
C PRO A 33 -45.50 3.97 37.05
N THR A 34 -46.53 3.32 36.48
CA THR A 34 -46.32 2.24 35.48
C THR A 34 -45.67 2.76 34.21
N ARG A 35 -46.08 3.94 33.72
CA ARG A 35 -45.43 4.58 32.56
C ARG A 35 -44.01 5.00 32.86
N ILE A 36 -43.77 5.61 34.03
CA ILE A 36 -42.41 5.98 34.46
C ILE A 36 -41.54 4.72 34.55
N ALA A 37 -42.02 3.64 35.18
CA ALA A 37 -41.33 2.38 35.28
C ALA A 37 -41.02 1.77 33.89
N SER A 38 -42.00 1.75 32.99
CA SER A 38 -41.83 1.28 31.60
C SER A 38 -40.77 2.09 30.86
N THR A 39 -40.86 3.43 30.88
CA THR A 39 -39.89 4.31 30.23
C THR A 39 -38.50 4.19 30.85
N THR A 40 -38.38 4.02 32.17
CA THR A 40 -37.08 3.78 32.82
C THR A 40 -36.49 2.43 32.44
N ASN A 41 -37.31 1.39 32.25
CA ASN A 41 -36.85 0.09 31.78
C ASN A 41 -36.37 0.17 30.33
N GLU A 42 -37.14 0.81 29.44
CA GLU A 42 -36.74 1.04 28.04
C GLU A 42 -35.46 1.88 27.94
N LEU A 43 -35.32 2.92 28.77
CA LEU A 43 -34.11 3.73 28.85
C LEU A 43 -32.90 2.90 29.32
N THR A 44 -33.10 2.05 30.33
CA THR A 44 -32.04 1.17 30.86
C THR A 44 -31.65 0.12 29.82
N GLU A 45 -32.61 -0.47 29.12
CA GLU A 45 -32.35 -1.41 28.05
C GLU A 45 -31.62 -0.76 26.88
N THR A 46 -32.05 0.43 26.46
CA THR A 46 -31.41 1.21 25.39
C THR A 46 -29.98 1.59 25.77
N LYS A 47 -29.75 2.02 27.02
CA LYS A 47 -28.40 2.27 27.55
C LYS A 47 -27.52 1.02 27.51
N ARG A 48 -28.04 -0.13 27.97
CA ARG A 48 -27.31 -1.42 27.90
C ARG A 48 -26.99 -1.83 26.46
N ARG A 49 -27.92 -1.63 25.52
CA ARG A 49 -27.66 -1.88 24.09
C ARG A 49 -26.58 -0.96 23.55
N LEU A 50 -26.62 0.33 23.90
CA LEU A 50 -25.62 1.32 23.51
C LEU A 50 -24.23 0.97 24.08
N GLU A 51 -24.14 0.65 25.37
CA GLU A 51 -22.91 0.19 26.02
C GLU A 51 -22.34 -1.05 25.31
N LYS A 52 -23.18 -2.05 25.00
CA LYS A 52 -22.76 -3.25 24.27
C LYS A 52 -22.23 -2.92 22.87
N ILE A 53 -22.93 -2.06 22.13
CA ILE A 53 -22.49 -1.61 20.79
C ILE A 53 -21.18 -0.82 20.86
N THR A 54 -20.99 0.02 21.88
CA THR A 54 -19.74 0.76 22.05
C THR A 54 -18.58 -0.16 22.41
N ALA A 55 -18.83 -1.18 23.23
CA ALA A 55 -17.83 -2.19 23.59
C ALA A 55 -17.41 -3.02 22.36
N THR A 56 -18.38 -3.50 21.56
CA THR A 56 -18.08 -4.26 20.33
C THR A 56 -17.35 -3.40 19.31
N ASN A 57 -17.74 -2.13 19.11
CA ASN A 57 -17.02 -1.23 18.21
C ASN A 57 -15.57 -0.97 18.67
N LEU A 58 -15.33 -0.88 19.99
CA LEU A 58 -13.98 -0.71 20.53
C LEU A 58 -13.13 -1.97 20.29
N GLU A 59 -13.73 -3.14 20.50
CA GLU A 59 -13.11 -4.44 20.24
C GLU A 59 -12.78 -4.60 18.76
N GLU A 60 -13.73 -4.34 17.85
CA GLU A 60 -13.51 -4.37 16.40
C GLU A 60 -12.40 -3.40 15.95
N LYS A 61 -12.37 -2.18 16.48
CA LYS A 61 -11.27 -1.23 16.20
C LYS A 61 -9.92 -1.76 16.68
N SER A 62 -9.88 -2.40 17.85
CA SER A 62 -8.65 -3.00 18.36
C SER A 62 -8.18 -4.17 17.49
N GLN A 63 -9.11 -5.02 17.04
CA GLN A 63 -8.83 -6.13 16.13
C GLN A 63 -8.34 -5.61 14.76
N LEU A 64 -8.97 -4.57 14.21
CA LEU A 64 -8.52 -3.92 12.97
C LEU A 64 -7.11 -3.35 13.10
N ALA A 65 -6.79 -2.70 14.23
CA ALA A 65 -5.45 -2.20 14.49
C ALA A 65 -4.43 -3.33 14.55
N LEU A 66 -4.75 -4.44 15.22
CA LEU A 66 -3.91 -5.64 15.27
C LEU A 66 -3.69 -6.25 13.88
N LEU A 67 -4.76 -6.49 13.12
CA LEU A 67 -4.72 -6.98 11.73
C LEU A 67 -3.87 -6.06 10.84
N SER A 68 -4.02 -4.74 10.97
CA SER A 68 -3.22 -3.78 10.21
C SER A 68 -1.72 -3.87 10.53
N SER A 69 -1.40 -4.07 11.81
CA SER A 69 -0.01 -4.21 12.28
C SER A 69 0.60 -5.53 11.81
N GLU A 70 -0.20 -6.60 11.80
CA GLU A 70 0.20 -7.92 11.34
C GLU A 70 0.38 -7.96 9.81
N LEU A 71 -0.49 -7.28 9.06
CA LEU A 71 -0.32 -7.07 7.61
C LEU A 71 0.97 -6.31 7.33
N LYS A 72 1.24 -5.21 8.04
CA LYS A 72 2.48 -4.44 7.88
C LYS A 72 3.71 -5.29 8.17
N ARG A 73 3.67 -6.10 9.24
CA ARG A 73 4.75 -7.02 9.61
C ARG A 73 4.97 -8.08 8.55
N THR A 74 3.90 -8.71 8.08
CA THR A 74 3.95 -9.76 7.05
C THR A 74 4.47 -9.21 5.73
N LYS A 75 4.01 -8.02 5.31
CA LYS A 75 4.51 -7.32 4.12
C LYS A 75 6.00 -7.08 4.23
N LYS A 76 6.47 -6.57 5.37
CA LYS A 76 7.91 -6.39 5.63
C LYS A 76 8.68 -7.71 5.55
N GLN A 77 8.22 -8.76 6.24
CA GLN A 77 8.90 -10.06 6.21
C GLN A 77 8.97 -10.65 4.79
N LEU A 78 7.93 -10.46 3.99
CA LEU A 78 7.92 -10.87 2.59
C LEU A 78 8.91 -10.05 1.76
N THR A 79 8.94 -8.73 1.94
CA THR A 79 9.92 -7.85 1.28
C THR A 79 11.35 -8.25 1.65
N ASP A 80 11.66 -8.40 2.94
CA ASP A 80 12.98 -8.81 3.43
C ASP A 80 13.38 -10.18 2.84
N ALA A 81 12.44 -11.14 2.81
CA ALA A 81 12.67 -12.47 2.23
C ALA A 81 12.94 -12.40 0.72
N ILE A 82 12.13 -11.65 -0.02
CA ILE A 82 12.32 -11.44 -1.46
C ILE A 82 13.64 -10.70 -1.73
N ASN A 83 13.95 -9.65 -0.97
CA ASN A 83 15.19 -8.90 -1.11
C ASN A 83 16.40 -9.80 -0.90
N SER A 84 16.40 -10.54 0.21
CA SER A 84 17.46 -11.49 0.52
C SER A 84 17.60 -12.57 -0.55
N ALA A 85 16.54 -12.89 -1.30
CA ALA A 85 16.59 -13.82 -2.43
C ALA A 85 17.07 -13.16 -3.73
N LEU A 86 16.78 -11.88 -3.96
CA LEU A 86 17.05 -11.18 -5.21
C LEU A 86 18.35 -10.41 -5.24
N PHE A 87 18.70 -9.70 -4.19
CA PHE A 87 19.83 -8.78 -4.20
C PHE A 87 20.88 -9.18 -3.18
N GLN A 88 22.12 -8.83 -3.48
CA GLN A 88 23.18 -8.77 -2.47
C GLN A 88 23.30 -7.32 -2.01
N HIS A 89 23.68 -7.12 -0.75
CA HIS A 89 23.84 -5.78 -0.23
C HIS A 89 24.83 -4.96 -1.07
N ASN A 90 24.45 -3.74 -1.44
CA ASN A 90 25.24 -2.83 -2.28
C ASN A 90 25.64 -3.41 -3.64
N ASN A 91 24.82 -4.30 -4.20
CA ASN A 91 25.03 -4.89 -5.52
C ASN A 91 23.81 -4.61 -6.40
N PRO A 92 23.98 -3.83 -7.49
CA PRO A 92 22.87 -3.49 -8.38
C PRO A 92 22.42 -4.65 -9.28
N TYR A 93 23.18 -5.75 -9.30
CA TYR A 93 22.87 -6.93 -10.11
C TYR A 93 22.08 -7.94 -9.28
N PRO A 94 20.94 -8.45 -9.80
CA PRO A 94 20.20 -9.45 -9.09
C PRO A 94 20.98 -10.78 -9.10
N LYS A 95 20.78 -11.55 -8.03
CA LYS A 95 21.34 -12.89 -7.85
C LYS A 95 20.93 -13.76 -9.05
N GLY A 96 21.92 -14.44 -9.63
CA GLY A 96 21.73 -15.26 -10.83
C GLY A 96 21.85 -14.51 -12.17
N ALA A 97 21.73 -13.18 -12.18
CA ALA A 97 21.85 -12.38 -13.41
C ALA A 97 23.15 -11.56 -13.50
N GLY A 98 23.94 -11.46 -12.43
CA GLY A 98 25.20 -10.70 -12.40
C GLY A 98 26.43 -11.38 -13.01
N LYS A 99 26.24 -12.38 -13.88
CA LYS A 99 27.36 -13.08 -14.57
C LYS A 99 27.98 -12.23 -15.68
N VAL A 100 27.16 -11.40 -16.32
CA VAL A 100 27.57 -10.40 -17.30
C VAL A 100 27.26 -9.03 -16.72
N ARG A 101 28.21 -8.11 -16.82
CA ARG A 101 28.18 -6.80 -16.18
C ARG A 101 28.39 -5.68 -17.19
N ILE A 102 28.23 -4.45 -16.70
CA ILE A 102 28.61 -3.26 -17.45
C ILE A 102 30.11 -3.28 -17.70
N GLY A 103 30.51 -2.98 -18.93
CA GLY A 103 31.90 -3.02 -19.38
C GLY A 103 32.33 -4.37 -19.98
N ASP A 104 31.54 -5.43 -19.81
CA ASP A 104 31.82 -6.71 -20.46
C ASP A 104 31.48 -6.67 -21.95
N ASN A 105 32.10 -7.56 -22.73
CA ASN A 105 31.80 -7.73 -24.15
C ASN A 105 30.47 -8.48 -24.34
N ALA A 106 29.55 -7.97 -25.17
CA ALA A 106 28.26 -8.60 -25.40
C ALA A 106 28.34 -10.02 -25.97
N ASN A 107 29.41 -10.37 -26.68
CA ASN A 107 29.61 -11.73 -27.20
C ASN A 107 29.84 -12.75 -26.07
N SER A 108 30.23 -12.34 -24.87
CA SER A 108 30.32 -13.26 -23.72
C SER A 108 28.96 -13.81 -23.29
N ILE A 109 27.86 -13.11 -23.61
CA ILE A 109 26.49 -13.52 -23.25
C ILE A 109 26.16 -14.88 -23.85
N VAL A 110 26.53 -15.11 -25.12
CA VAL A 110 26.25 -16.38 -25.82
C VAL A 110 27.14 -17.53 -25.33
N GLU A 111 28.23 -17.23 -24.62
CA GLU A 111 29.10 -18.23 -24.00
C GLU A 111 28.62 -18.61 -22.59
N ILE A 112 28.04 -17.64 -21.88
CA ILE A 112 27.63 -17.79 -20.47
C ILE A 112 26.22 -18.37 -20.34
N TYR A 113 25.32 -18.04 -21.26
CA TYR A 113 23.92 -18.45 -21.23
C TYR A 113 23.63 -19.49 -22.31
N GLU A 114 22.69 -20.39 -22.01
CA GLU A 114 22.18 -21.38 -22.98
C GLU A 114 21.60 -20.65 -24.20
N LYS A 115 21.98 -21.11 -25.40
CA LYS A 115 21.66 -20.43 -26.67
C LYS A 115 20.17 -20.20 -26.86
N GLU A 116 19.33 -21.12 -26.39
CA GLU A 116 17.87 -21.07 -26.47
C GLU A 116 17.26 -19.92 -25.67
N ARG A 117 18.01 -19.41 -24.66
CA ARG A 117 17.57 -18.31 -23.80
C ARG A 117 18.02 -16.95 -24.32
N VAL A 118 18.92 -16.90 -25.30
CA VAL A 118 19.53 -15.66 -25.81
C VAL A 118 18.90 -15.28 -27.15
N ASP A 119 18.27 -14.11 -27.21
CA ASP A 119 17.83 -13.48 -28.45
C ASP A 119 18.87 -12.43 -28.90
N THR A 120 19.50 -12.68 -30.04
CA THR A 120 20.50 -11.81 -30.68
C THR A 120 20.02 -11.23 -32.01
N LYS A 121 18.70 -11.22 -32.27
CA LYS A 121 18.15 -10.76 -33.56
C LYS A 121 18.33 -9.26 -33.77
N THR A 122 18.40 -8.48 -32.69
CA THR A 122 18.58 -7.03 -32.78
C THR A 122 20.08 -6.67 -32.71
N PRO A 123 20.59 -5.84 -33.63
CA PRO A 123 22.03 -5.53 -33.66
C PRO A 123 22.57 -4.75 -32.47
N SER A 124 21.72 -3.96 -31.79
CA SER A 124 22.11 -3.02 -30.73
C SER A 124 21.92 -3.54 -29.30
N TYR A 125 21.35 -4.74 -29.13
CA TYR A 125 21.22 -5.38 -27.82
C TYR A 125 21.02 -6.88 -27.93
N TYR A 126 21.42 -7.61 -26.88
CA TYR A 126 21.06 -9.01 -26.69
C TYR A 126 20.11 -9.15 -25.50
N SER A 127 19.09 -9.99 -25.62
CA SER A 127 18.14 -10.27 -24.55
C SER A 127 18.28 -11.70 -24.06
N VAL A 128 18.27 -11.90 -22.75
CA VAL A 128 18.35 -13.20 -22.10
C VAL A 128 17.08 -13.43 -21.29
N THR A 129 16.43 -14.58 -21.53
CA THR A 129 15.34 -15.06 -20.68
C THR A 129 15.91 -15.77 -19.45
N LEU A 130 15.46 -15.33 -18.27
CA LEU A 130 15.89 -15.84 -16.98
C LEU A 130 14.73 -16.52 -16.26
N GLU A 131 15.05 -17.42 -15.34
CA GLU A 131 14.08 -18.10 -14.50
C GLU A 131 13.96 -17.41 -13.14
N GLY A 132 12.73 -17.31 -12.63
CA GLY A 132 12.43 -16.73 -11.31
C GLY A 132 11.75 -15.35 -11.40
N LEU A 133 11.95 -14.55 -10.35
CA LEU A 133 11.29 -13.25 -10.22
C LEU A 133 11.86 -12.21 -11.18
N ILE A 134 13.14 -12.32 -11.56
CA ILE A 134 13.70 -11.60 -12.70
C ILE A 134 13.50 -12.50 -13.93
N SER A 135 12.59 -12.12 -14.83
CA SER A 135 12.28 -12.88 -16.04
C SER A 135 13.27 -12.64 -17.17
N GLY A 136 14.00 -11.53 -17.15
CA GLY A 136 14.88 -11.22 -18.25
C GLY A 136 15.88 -10.11 -17.98
N ALA A 137 16.94 -10.14 -18.78
CA ALA A 137 17.97 -9.14 -18.83
C ALA A 137 18.24 -8.76 -20.29
N THR A 138 18.18 -7.48 -20.62
CA THR A 138 18.54 -6.95 -21.94
C THR A 138 19.81 -6.13 -21.82
N TYR A 139 20.84 -6.54 -22.56
CA TYR A 139 22.19 -5.97 -22.55
C TYR A 139 22.38 -5.11 -23.78
N TYR A 140 22.51 -3.80 -23.59
CA TYR A 140 22.65 -2.82 -24.65
C TYR A 140 24.11 -2.44 -24.86
N PHE A 141 24.49 -2.27 -26.11
CA PHE A 141 25.83 -1.86 -26.54
C PHE A 141 25.70 -1.02 -27.83
N ASN A 142 26.78 -0.36 -28.22
CA ASN A 142 26.79 0.36 -29.49
C ASN A 142 27.00 -0.65 -30.63
N GLU A 143 26.14 -0.61 -31.65
CA GLU A 143 26.26 -1.50 -32.82
C GLU A 143 27.48 -1.17 -33.69
N ASP A 144 27.91 0.09 -33.67
CA ASP A 144 29.10 0.56 -34.39
C ASP A 144 30.41 0.19 -33.68
N ASP A 145 30.33 -0.22 -32.41
CA ASP A 145 31.48 -0.66 -31.64
C ASP A 145 31.77 -2.14 -31.94
N ASN A 146 32.92 -2.40 -32.56
CA ASN A 146 33.39 -3.76 -32.85
C ASN A 146 33.55 -4.61 -31.58
N GLU A 147 33.86 -3.99 -30.44
CA GLU A 147 33.99 -4.68 -29.16
C GLU A 147 32.62 -4.92 -28.50
N LYS A 148 31.55 -4.25 -28.95
CA LYS A 148 30.19 -4.37 -28.41
C LYS A 148 30.18 -4.31 -26.89
N ILE A 149 30.83 -3.30 -26.32
CA ILE A 149 30.93 -3.15 -24.88
C ILE A 149 29.56 -2.80 -24.30
N ILE A 150 29.15 -3.55 -23.27
CA ILE A 150 27.84 -3.36 -22.63
C ILE A 150 27.84 -2.07 -21.81
N THR A 151 26.93 -1.17 -22.16
CA THR A 151 26.77 0.15 -21.52
C THR A 151 25.54 0.22 -20.63
N HIS A 152 24.52 -0.58 -20.91
CA HIS A 152 23.28 -0.62 -20.14
C HIS A 152 22.75 -2.03 -20.03
N ILE A 153 22.15 -2.35 -18.89
CA ILE A 153 21.45 -3.60 -18.66
C ILE A 153 20.07 -3.29 -18.09
N LEU A 154 19.01 -3.70 -18.78
CA LEU A 154 17.64 -3.62 -18.30
C LEU A 154 17.26 -4.97 -17.67
N PHE A 155 16.94 -4.96 -16.39
CA PHE A 155 16.36 -6.12 -15.71
C PHE A 155 14.85 -5.98 -15.66
N THR A 156 14.14 -7.05 -16.02
CA THR A 156 12.67 -7.11 -16.01
C THR A 156 12.18 -8.15 -15.02
N LEU A 157 11.14 -7.80 -14.27
CA LEU A 157 10.51 -8.67 -13.27
C LEU A 157 9.30 -9.40 -13.86
N ASN A 158 9.15 -10.68 -13.50
CA ASN A 158 7.99 -11.52 -13.81
C ASN A 158 6.88 -11.40 -12.75
N TYR A 159 6.60 -10.18 -12.29
CA TYR A 159 5.59 -9.95 -11.26
C TYR A 159 4.70 -8.79 -11.64
N ILE A 160 3.40 -9.03 -11.55
CA ILE A 160 2.33 -8.07 -11.78
C ILE A 160 1.61 -7.92 -10.44
N PRO A 161 1.82 -6.82 -9.70
CA PRO A 161 0.92 -6.46 -8.62
C PRO A 161 -0.49 -6.35 -9.21
N GLN A 162 -1.46 -7.06 -8.63
CA GLN A 162 -2.86 -7.03 -9.12
C GLN A 162 -3.64 -5.77 -8.68
N ASP A 163 -3.04 -4.90 -7.87
CA ASP A 163 -3.68 -3.71 -7.30
C ASP A 163 -2.90 -2.42 -7.61
N ASP A 164 -3.56 -1.27 -7.42
CA ASP A 164 -3.04 0.11 -7.55
C ASP A 164 -1.80 0.42 -6.65
N GLU A 165 -1.34 -0.54 -5.85
CA GLU A 165 -0.08 -0.50 -5.10
C GLU A 165 1.14 -0.93 -5.95
N SER A 166 1.06 -0.88 -7.29
CA SER A 166 2.14 -1.31 -8.17
C SER A 166 3.46 -0.58 -7.92
N ASP A 167 3.36 0.66 -7.44
CA ASP A 167 4.49 1.55 -7.17
C ASP A 167 5.38 1.09 -6.00
N LEU A 168 4.92 0.09 -5.23
CA LEU A 168 5.46 -0.29 -3.93
C LEU A 168 6.26 -1.60 -3.92
N PHE A 169 6.50 -2.25 -5.06
CA PHE A 169 7.24 -3.53 -5.06
C PHE A 169 8.73 -3.34 -5.35
N LEU A 170 9.08 -2.83 -6.52
CA LEU A 170 10.48 -2.77 -6.96
C LEU A 170 11.28 -1.70 -6.20
N GLN A 171 10.67 -0.55 -5.94
CA GLN A 171 11.36 0.56 -5.29
C GLN A 171 11.85 0.20 -3.87
N PRO A 172 11.02 -0.34 -2.96
CA PRO A 172 11.51 -0.75 -1.64
C PRO A 172 12.61 -1.81 -1.69
N LEU A 173 12.58 -2.72 -2.68
CA LEU A 173 13.63 -3.71 -2.87
C LEU A 173 14.97 -3.06 -3.26
N LEU A 174 14.94 -2.09 -4.17
CA LEU A 174 16.12 -1.30 -4.54
C LEU A 174 16.60 -0.45 -3.37
N GLU A 175 15.69 0.14 -2.59
CA GLU A 175 16.04 0.97 -1.42
C GLU A 175 16.74 0.17 -0.33
N GLU A 176 16.27 -1.05 -0.05
CA GLU A 176 16.89 -1.93 0.93
C GLU A 176 18.24 -2.48 0.42
N ALA A 177 18.37 -2.73 -0.89
CA ALA A 177 19.60 -3.25 -1.48
C ALA A 177 20.70 -2.17 -1.63
N LEU A 178 20.32 -0.95 -2.02
CA LEU A 178 21.23 0.13 -2.45
C LEU A 178 21.20 1.36 -1.54
N GLY A 179 20.29 1.42 -0.58
CA GLY A 179 20.05 2.61 0.24
C GLY A 179 19.03 3.56 -0.39
N GLN A 180 18.91 4.77 0.16
CA GLN A 180 17.95 5.75 -0.35
C GLN A 180 18.36 6.27 -1.74
N PRO A 181 17.40 6.52 -2.65
CA PRO A 181 17.68 7.10 -3.94
C PRO A 181 18.24 8.51 -3.78
N SER A 182 18.95 8.96 -4.82
CA SER A 182 19.39 10.34 -4.91
C SER A 182 18.20 11.28 -5.08
N GLU A 183 18.24 12.42 -4.40
CA GLU A 183 17.17 13.43 -4.45
C GLU A 183 17.08 14.03 -5.87
N LEU A 184 15.85 14.07 -6.39
CA LEU A 184 15.52 14.67 -7.68
C LEU A 184 14.36 15.65 -7.51
N SER A 185 14.30 16.64 -8.41
CA SER A 185 13.25 17.66 -8.44
C SER A 185 11.83 17.14 -8.74
N ARG A 186 11.67 15.88 -9.17
CA ARG A 186 10.38 15.29 -9.56
C ARG A 186 10.06 14.01 -8.81
N GLU A 187 8.90 14.04 -8.16
CA GLU A 187 8.26 12.89 -7.53
C GLU A 187 7.91 11.87 -8.63
N SER A 188 8.50 10.65 -8.56
CA SER A 188 8.33 9.45 -9.42
C SER A 188 9.59 8.96 -10.15
N TYR A 189 10.67 9.76 -10.19
CA TYR A 189 11.93 9.33 -10.78
C TYR A 189 12.93 9.01 -9.69
N PHE A 190 13.51 7.82 -9.75
CA PHE A 190 14.41 7.32 -8.72
C PHE A 190 15.68 6.78 -9.37
N PHE A 191 16.82 7.24 -8.87
CA PHE A 191 18.12 6.72 -9.27
C PHE A 191 19.05 6.58 -8.07
N TRP A 192 19.99 5.65 -8.19
CA TRP A 192 21.02 5.38 -7.20
C TRP A 192 22.38 5.45 -7.88
N LYS A 193 23.29 6.19 -7.26
CA LYS A 193 24.71 6.17 -7.61
C LYS A 193 25.37 5.03 -6.84
N THR A 194 26.00 4.11 -7.55
CA THR A 194 26.87 3.08 -6.94
C THR A 194 28.33 3.42 -7.23
N GLN A 195 29.27 2.58 -6.79
CA GLN A 195 30.70 2.82 -7.02
C GLN A 195 31.07 2.88 -8.51
N ASN A 196 30.53 1.96 -9.31
CA ASN A 196 30.97 1.76 -10.70
C ASN A 196 29.84 1.88 -11.73
N THR A 197 28.59 1.99 -11.28
CA THR A 197 27.42 2.09 -12.16
C THR A 197 26.35 2.98 -11.53
N ASN A 198 25.37 3.36 -12.34
CA ASN A 198 24.17 4.05 -11.88
C ASN A 198 22.96 3.14 -12.09
N VAL A 199 22.03 3.16 -11.14
CA VAL A 199 20.79 2.38 -11.20
C VAL A 199 19.62 3.34 -11.36
N PHE A 200 18.73 3.06 -12.30
CA PHE A 200 17.56 3.89 -12.58
C PHE A 200 16.31 3.03 -12.53
N LYS A 201 15.32 3.40 -11.73
CA LYS A 201 13.98 2.80 -11.82
C LYS A 201 13.39 3.21 -13.17
N ASN A 202 13.04 2.23 -14.00
CA ASN A 202 12.51 2.49 -15.35
C ASN A 202 10.99 2.33 -15.39
N SER A 203 10.47 1.35 -14.65
CA SER A 203 9.03 1.16 -14.43
C SER A 203 8.82 0.36 -13.14
N GLU A 204 7.57 0.03 -12.82
CA GLU A 204 7.26 -0.83 -11.67
C GLU A 204 7.77 -2.26 -11.77
N ARG A 205 8.20 -2.66 -12.97
CA ARG A 205 8.69 -4.01 -13.26
C ARG A 205 10.08 -4.02 -13.87
N SER A 206 10.74 -2.88 -13.94
CA SER A 206 12.06 -2.84 -14.55
C SER A 206 12.93 -1.73 -14.02
N TYR A 207 14.22 -1.99 -14.00
CA TYR A 207 15.24 -1.01 -13.69
C TYR A 207 16.44 -1.20 -14.61
N LEU A 208 17.16 -0.12 -14.82
CA LEU A 208 18.35 -0.06 -15.65
C LEU A 208 19.58 0.04 -14.76
N VAL A 209 20.59 -0.76 -15.05
CA VAL A 209 21.96 -0.53 -14.58
C VAL A 209 22.74 0.04 -15.75
N MET A 210 23.37 1.19 -15.55
CA MET A 210 24.01 1.96 -16.62
C MET A 210 25.45 2.30 -16.25
N ALA A 211 26.32 2.35 -17.26
CA ALA A 211 27.68 2.84 -17.10
C ALA A 211 27.69 4.31 -16.63
N PRO A 212 28.76 4.76 -15.96
CA PRO A 212 28.92 6.16 -15.60
C PRO A 212 28.83 7.07 -16.84
N GLY A 213 28.15 8.21 -16.72
CA GLY A 213 27.96 9.17 -17.81
C GLY A 213 26.74 8.89 -18.70
N TYR A 214 26.05 7.78 -18.51
CA TYR A 214 24.80 7.49 -19.21
C TYR A 214 23.57 7.72 -18.33
N VAL A 215 22.47 8.09 -18.99
CA VAL A 215 21.15 8.34 -18.40
C VAL A 215 20.05 7.77 -19.28
N PRO A 216 18.91 7.32 -18.72
CA PRO A 216 17.84 6.73 -19.53
C PRO A 216 17.28 7.73 -20.55
N GLY A 217 17.32 7.38 -21.83
CA GLY A 217 16.76 8.22 -22.89
C GLY A 217 15.23 8.39 -22.81
N SER A 218 14.55 7.48 -22.09
CA SER A 218 13.11 7.57 -21.80
C SER A 218 12.75 8.65 -20.77
N TRP A 219 13.74 9.16 -20.02
CA TRP A 219 13.49 10.19 -19.01
C TRP A 219 13.37 11.57 -19.64
N PRO A 220 12.61 12.51 -19.05
CA PRO A 220 12.53 13.89 -19.52
C PRO A 220 13.91 14.56 -19.60
N ALA A 221 14.20 15.31 -20.67
CA ALA A 221 15.51 15.96 -20.89
C ALA A 221 15.99 16.80 -19.70
N LYS A 222 15.09 17.58 -19.07
CA LYS A 222 15.43 18.37 -17.87
C LYS A 222 15.93 17.52 -16.70
N LEU A 223 15.38 16.32 -16.52
CA LEU A 223 15.83 15.38 -15.48
C LEU A 223 17.15 14.72 -15.86
N GLN A 224 17.36 14.43 -17.15
CA GLN A 224 18.64 13.91 -17.62
C GLN A 224 19.77 14.89 -17.28
N ASP A 225 19.58 16.19 -17.56
CA ASP A 225 20.55 17.24 -17.23
C ASP A 225 20.80 17.33 -15.71
N GLU A 226 19.75 17.26 -14.90
CA GLU A 226 19.84 17.26 -13.44
C GLU A 226 20.65 16.07 -12.92
N VAL A 227 20.35 14.86 -13.38
CA VAL A 227 21.10 13.64 -13.03
C VAL A 227 22.56 13.77 -13.43
N ILE A 228 22.86 14.22 -14.65
CA ILE A 228 24.23 14.41 -15.12
C ILE A 228 24.99 15.37 -14.19
N ASN A 229 24.36 16.48 -13.80
CA ASN A 229 24.95 17.44 -12.86
C ASN A 229 25.23 16.80 -11.49
N ILE A 230 24.30 16.00 -10.95
CA ILE A 230 24.48 15.30 -9.67
C ILE A 230 25.63 14.30 -9.76
N LEU A 231 25.71 13.52 -10.85
CA LEU A 231 26.76 12.53 -11.07
C LEU A 231 28.16 13.17 -11.20
N GLN A 232 28.24 14.36 -11.80
CA GLN A 232 29.50 15.11 -11.99
C GLN A 232 29.96 15.83 -10.70
N THR A 233 29.03 16.37 -9.90
CA THR A 233 29.38 17.13 -8.68
C THR A 233 29.83 16.25 -7.52
N SER A 234 29.40 15.00 -7.49
CA SER A 234 29.76 14.01 -6.46
C SER A 234 31.06 13.22 -6.77
N ALA A 235 31.89 13.72 -7.68
CA ALA A 235 33.21 13.18 -8.04
C ALA A 235 34.39 14.08 -7.57
N ARG A 236 34.13 15.03 -6.67
CA ARG A 236 35.11 15.87 -5.96
C ARG A 236 35.13 15.52 -4.49
#